data_AF-A0A0F9B0F5-F1
#
_entry.id   AF-A0A0F9B0F5-F1
#
_cell.length_a   1.000
_cell.length_b   1.000
_cell.length_c   1.000
_cell.angle_alpha   90.00
_cell.angle_beta   90.00
_cell.angle_gamma   90.00
#
_symmetry.space_group_name_H-M   'P 1'
#
loop_
_entity.id
_entity.type
_entity.pdbx_description
1 polymer ?
#
loop_
_entity_poly.entity_id
_entity_poly.type
_entity_poly.pdbx_seq_one_letter_code
_entity_poly.pdbx_strand_id
1 'polypeptide(L)'
;MKIEKKIHRIYKEYEQAKKKGINFPQGVGKYHYIFSNSKGKISLIKEIRSHVGLGSYWEIYCAEGNLFENTERFSTEKKAIERIKEYFE
;
A
#
# COMPACT_ATOMS: atom_id res chain seq x y z
N MET A 1 6.10 15.78 8.46
CA MET A 1 5.59 14.69 7.60
C MET A 1 4.16 15.00 7.20
N LYS A 2 3.80 14.82 5.92
CA LYS A 2 2.42 14.95 5.41
C LYS A 2 1.91 13.57 4.99
N ILE A 3 0.60 13.34 5.11
CA ILE A 3 -0.07 12.09 4.72
C ILE A 3 -1.21 12.42 3.75
N GLU A 4 -1.14 11.88 2.54
CA GLU A 4 -2.24 11.90 1.59
C GLU A 4 -2.93 10.54 1.59
N LYS A 5 -4.27 10.53 1.56
CA LYS A 5 -5.09 9.33 1.46
C LYS A 5 -5.89 9.38 0.17
N LYS A 6 -5.74 8.38 -0.69
CA LYS A 6 -6.54 8.24 -1.92
C LYS A 6 -7.08 6.82 -2.09
N ILE A 7 -8.05 6.68 -2.98
CA ILE A 7 -8.56 5.36 -3.36
C ILE A 7 -7.53 4.71 -4.29
N HIS A 8 -7.13 3.49 -3.98
CA HIS A 8 -6.16 2.73 -4.78
C HIS A 8 -6.70 2.47 -6.19
N ARG A 9 -5.86 2.61 -7.23
CA ARG A 9 -6.26 2.45 -8.63
C ARG A 9 -6.85 1.06 -8.90
N ILE A 10 -6.12 0.01 -8.52
CA ILE A 10 -6.56 -1.39 -8.63
C ILE A 10 -7.89 -1.63 -7.89
N TYR A 11 -8.15 -0.96 -6.75
CA TYR A 11 -9.45 -1.08 -6.09
C TYR A 11 -10.60 -0.48 -6.93
N LYS A 12 -10.37 0.65 -7.61
CA LYS A 12 -11.35 1.22 -8.55
C LYS A 12 -11.61 0.28 -9.74
N GLU A 13 -10.55 -0.32 -10.28
CA GLU A 13 -10.63 -1.28 -11.38
C GLU A 13 -11.43 -2.53 -10.96
N TYR A 14 -11.16 -3.05 -9.77
CA TYR A 14 -11.92 -4.14 -9.15
C TYR A 14 -13.42 -3.81 -9.03
N GLU A 15 -13.76 -2.64 -8.48
CA GLU A 15 -15.16 -2.22 -8.34
C GLU A 15 -15.86 -2.09 -9.70
N GLN A 16 -15.14 -1.64 -10.74
CA GLN A 16 -15.68 -1.57 -12.10
C GLN A 16 -15.88 -2.95 -12.72
N ALA A 17 -14.92 -3.86 -12.56
CA ALA A 17 -15.01 -5.24 -13.04
C ALA A 17 -16.18 -5.99 -12.36
N LYS A 18 -16.33 -5.81 -11.04
CA LYS A 18 -17.43 -6.38 -10.26
C LYS A 18 -18.79 -5.93 -10.78
N LYS A 19 -18.96 -4.64 -11.10
CA LYS A 19 -20.20 -4.10 -11.69
C LYS A 19 -20.53 -4.71 -13.05
N LYS A 20 -19.52 -5.17 -13.79
CA LYS A 20 -19.64 -5.83 -15.10
C LYS A 20 -19.75 -7.36 -14.99
N GLY A 21 -19.79 -7.91 -13.77
CA GLY A 21 -19.83 -9.37 -13.55
C GLY A 21 -18.52 -10.09 -13.93
N ILE A 22 -17.41 -9.36 -14.10
CA ILE A 22 -16.11 -9.92 -14.46
C ILE A 22 -15.41 -10.37 -13.19
N ASN A 23 -14.89 -11.60 -13.19
CA ASN A 23 -14.05 -12.09 -12.10
C ASN A 23 -12.66 -11.43 -12.19
N PHE A 24 -12.33 -10.56 -11.24
CA PHE A 24 -11.05 -9.87 -11.18
C PHE A 24 -10.16 -10.53 -10.13
N PRO A 25 -8.92 -10.94 -10.48
CA PRO A 25 -8.05 -11.59 -9.52
C PRO A 25 -7.73 -10.63 -8.35
N GLN A 26 -8.11 -11.07 -7.16
CA GLN A 26 -7.62 -10.75 -5.80
C GLN A 26 -7.02 -9.35 -5.57
N GLY A 27 -7.66 -8.62 -4.65
CA GLY A 27 -7.57 -7.16 -4.58
C GLY A 27 -6.48 -6.60 -3.66
N VAL A 28 -6.19 -5.34 -3.89
CA VAL A 28 -5.60 -4.45 -2.89
C VAL A 28 -6.71 -3.90 -1.98
N GLY A 29 -6.33 -3.44 -0.80
CA GLY A 29 -7.20 -2.63 0.06
C GLY A 29 -7.64 -1.34 -0.63
N LYS A 30 -8.76 -0.80 -0.17
CA LYS A 30 -9.40 0.40 -0.75
C LYS A 30 -8.48 1.62 -0.80
N TYR A 31 -7.62 1.79 0.19
CA TYR A 31 -6.85 3.02 0.38
C TYR A 31 -5.37 2.82 0.06
N HIS A 32 -4.80 3.84 -0.57
CA HIS A 32 -3.38 4.06 -0.76
C HIS A 32 -3.01 5.31 0.04
N TYR A 33 -2.09 5.16 0.98
CA TYR A 33 -1.55 6.25 1.78
C TYR A 33 -0.19 6.65 1.22
N ILE A 34 0.05 7.95 1.07
CA ILE A 34 1.34 8.49 0.64
C ILE A 34 1.86 9.37 1.75
N PHE A 35 2.96 8.95 2.35
CA PHE A 35 3.69 9.69 3.35
C PHE A 35 4.80 10.48 2.67
N SER A 36 4.97 11.75 3.03
CA SER A 36 5.96 12.62 2.39
C SER A 36 6.63 13.58 3.36
N ASN A 37 7.91 13.88 3.10
CA ASN A 37 8.68 14.95 3.73
C ASN A 37 9.71 15.51 2.72
N SER A 38 10.67 16.29 3.19
CA SER A 38 11.76 16.83 2.36
C SER A 38 12.74 15.77 1.84
N LYS A 39 12.78 14.57 2.44
CA LYS A 39 13.67 13.47 2.01
C LYS A 39 13.06 12.65 0.88
N GLY A 40 11.73 12.58 0.78
CA GLY A 40 11.07 11.83 -0.28
C GLY A 40 9.62 11.45 0.02
N LYS A 41 9.18 10.36 -0.63
CA LYS A 41 7.81 9.84 -0.54
C LYS A 41 7.82 8.32 -0.35
N ILE A 42 7.00 7.85 0.59
CA ILE A 42 6.77 6.43 0.82
C ILE A 42 5.29 6.14 0.63
N SER A 43 5.00 5.13 -0.18
CA SER A 43 3.65 4.61 -0.36
C SER A 43 3.38 3.49 0.63
N LEU A 44 2.15 3.43 1.15
CA LEU A 44 1.64 2.36 1.99
C LEU A 44 0.32 1.86 1.41
N ILE A 45 0.24 0.56 1.16
CA ILE A 45 -0.94 -0.11 0.63
C ILE A 45 -1.21 -1.39 1.42
N LYS A 46 -2.48 -1.81 1.49
CA LYS A 46 -2.82 -3.13 2.01
C LYS A 46 -2.93 -4.09 0.83
N GLU A 47 -2.15 -5.17 0.82
CA GLU A 47 -2.31 -6.25 -0.17
C GLU A 47 -3.22 -7.33 0.42
N ILE A 48 -4.21 -7.79 -0.36
CA ILE A 48 -5.13 -8.85 0.06
C ILE A 48 -4.94 -10.02 -0.92
N ARG A 49 -4.00 -10.92 -0.59
CA ARG A 49 -3.84 -12.19 -1.31
C ARG A 49 -4.90 -13.17 -0.82
N SER A 50 -5.54 -13.86 -1.76
CA SER A 50 -6.61 -14.82 -1.52
C SER A 50 -6.24 -16.25 -1.93
N HIS A 51 -4.97 -16.54 -2.26
CA HIS A 51 -4.47 -17.90 -2.54
C HIS A 51 -3.33 -18.31 -1.61
N VAL A 52 -3.53 -19.49 -1.00
CA VAL A 52 -2.61 -20.34 -0.24
C VAL A 52 -1.88 -19.63 0.92
N GLY A 53 -2.55 -19.51 2.06
CA GLY A 53 -1.91 -19.33 3.39
C GLY A 53 -1.21 -18.00 3.67
N LEU A 54 -0.99 -17.16 2.66
CA LEU A 54 -0.39 -15.84 2.81
C LEU A 54 -1.51 -14.84 3.13
N GLY A 55 -1.73 -14.57 4.41
CA GLY A 55 -2.74 -13.61 4.88
C GLY A 55 -2.55 -12.19 4.33
N SER A 56 -3.46 -11.28 4.67
CA SER A 56 -3.33 -9.87 4.26
C SER A 56 -2.12 -9.21 4.94
N TYR A 57 -1.35 -8.43 4.20
CA TYR A 57 -0.23 -7.66 4.74
C TYR A 57 -0.27 -6.21 4.24
N TRP A 58 0.48 -5.39 4.94
CA TRP A 58 0.72 -3.99 4.60
C TRP A 58 2.06 -3.88 3.92
N GLU A 59 2.08 -3.23 2.77
CA GLU A 59 3.26 -3.11 1.93
C GLU A 59 3.67 -1.64 1.84
N ILE A 60 4.97 -1.38 2.03
CA ILE A 60 5.57 -0.06 1.79
C ILE A 60 6.57 -0.11 0.65
N TYR A 61 6.61 0.93 -0.16
CA TYR A 61 7.63 1.11 -1.19
C TYR A 61 8.04 2.57 -1.31
N CYS A 62 9.32 2.80 -1.63
CA CYS A 62 9.84 4.13 -1.87
C CYS A 62 9.30 4.64 -3.22
N ALA A 63 8.51 5.71 -3.17
CA ALA A 63 7.96 6.35 -4.37
C ALA A 63 8.87 7.48 -4.87
N GLU A 64 9.67 8.09 -4.00
CA GLU A 64 10.60 9.18 -4.33
C GLU A 64 11.68 9.30 -3.24
N GLY A 65 12.91 9.67 -3.61
CA GLY A 65 13.97 10.02 -2.65
C GLY A 65 14.94 8.90 -2.24
N ASN A 66 14.83 7.69 -2.82
CA ASN A 66 15.74 6.56 -2.60
C ASN A 66 15.96 6.20 -1.10
N LEU A 67 14.87 6.23 -0.32
CA LEU A 67 14.91 6.00 1.13
C LEU A 67 15.22 4.53 1.48
N PHE A 68 14.83 3.61 0.60
CA PHE A 68 15.13 2.18 0.65
C PHE A 68 14.87 1.56 -0.72
N GLU A 69 15.53 0.44 -1.03
CA GLU A 69 15.51 -0.16 -2.37
C GLU A 69 14.35 -1.13 -2.57
N ASN A 70 14.08 -1.99 -1.59
CA ASN A 70 13.16 -3.10 -1.73
C ASN A 70 11.85 -2.85 -1.00
N THR A 71 10.75 -3.28 -1.61
CA THR A 71 9.44 -3.30 -0.98
C THR A 71 9.45 -4.10 0.32
N GLU A 72 8.92 -3.53 1.40
CA GLU A 72 8.83 -4.17 2.71
C GLU A 72 7.38 -4.52 3.07
N ARG A 73 7.18 -5.64 3.78
CA ARG A 73 5.85 -6.16 4.13
C ARG A 73 5.70 -6.36 5.63
N PHE A 74 4.54 -5.98 6.15
CA PHE A 74 4.22 -5.98 7.57
C PHE A 74 2.88 -6.64 7.84
N SER A 75 2.77 -7.32 8.97
CA SER A 75 1.51 -7.95 9.38
C SER A 75 0.44 -6.94 9.84
N THR A 76 0.84 -5.74 10.23
CA THR A 76 -0.09 -4.70 10.73
C THR A 76 0.26 -3.33 10.17
N GLU A 77 -0.76 -2.47 10.07
CA GLU A 77 -0.61 -1.07 9.60
C GLU A 77 0.33 -0.28 10.52
N LYS A 78 0.20 -0.50 11.84
CA LYS A 78 1.01 0.16 12.85
C LYS A 78 2.51 -0.07 12.63
N LYS A 79 2.93 -1.32 12.39
CA LYS A 79 4.34 -1.65 12.13
C LYS A 79 4.86 -1.00 10.86
N ALA A 80 4.05 -0.97 9.80
CA ALA A 80 4.42 -0.31 8.55
C ALA A 80 4.58 1.21 8.74
N ILE A 81 3.69 1.85 9.50
CA ILE A 81 3.76 3.28 9.81
C ILE A 81 4.97 3.60 10.70
N GLU A 82 5.28 2.76 11.69
CA GLU A 82 6.48 2.90 12.52
C GLU A 82 7.74 2.87 11.64
N ARG A 83 7.85 1.91 10.73
CA ARG A 83 8.96 1.83 9.78
C ARG A 83 9.08 3.06 8.87
N ILE A 84 7.95 3.58 8.38
CA ILE A 84 7.93 4.81 7.56
C ILE A 84 8.50 6.00 8.34
N LYS A 85 8.18 6.11 9.63
CA LYS A 85 8.70 7.20 10.46
C LYS A 85 10.21 7.11 10.61
N GLU A 86 10.76 5.91 10.83
CA GLU A 86 12.21 5.69 10.90
C GLU A 86 12.94 6.17 9.64
N TYR A 87 12.36 5.99 8.45
CA TYR A 87 12.94 6.49 7.19
C TYR A 87 12.89 8.02 7.03
N PHE A 88 12.05 8.69 7.81
CA PHE A 88 11.81 10.12 7.71
C PHE A 88 12.41 10.95 8.84
N GLU A 89 12.85 10.31 9.92
CA GLU A 89 13.82 10.86 10.90
C GLU A 89 15.17 11.10 10.23
#